data_AF-A0A822FHB3-F1
#
_entry.id   AF-A0A822FHB3-F1
#
_cell.length_a   1.000
_cell.length_b   1.000
_cell.length_c   1.000
_cell.angle_alpha   90.00
_cell.angle_beta   90.00
_cell.angle_gamma   90.00
#
_symmetry.space_group_name_H-M   'P 1'
#
loop_
_entity.id
_entity.type
_entity.pdbx_description
1 polymer ?
#
loop_
_entity_poly.entity_id
_entity_poly.type
_entity_poly.pdbx_seq_one_letter_code
_entity_poly.pdbx_strand_id
1 'polypeptide(L)'
;VRDYIHVVDVAIGHIAAVKQLEMNCGLKIYNLGTGKGYSVLEMIKALEKASGKTISYKECSRRPGDLATVYADPTLAAQELE
;
A
#
# COMPACT_ATOMS: atom_id res chain seq x y z
N VAL A 1 -5.56 1.40 -10.67
CA VAL A 1 -4.68 0.46 -9.97
C VAL A 1 -3.98 1.16 -8.82
N ARG A 2 -3.96 0.55 -7.63
CA ARG A 2 -3.38 1.09 -6.38
C ARG A 2 -2.60 0.02 -5.64
N ASP A 3 -1.57 0.43 -4.91
CA ASP A 3 -0.84 -0.43 -3.97
C ASP A 3 -1.62 -0.52 -2.65
N TYR A 4 -1.99 -1.73 -2.24
CA TYR A 4 -2.66 -1.99 -0.98
C TYR A 4 -1.70 -2.74 -0.07
N ILE A 5 -1.29 -2.08 1.02
CA ILE A 5 -0.41 -2.63 2.06
C ILE A 5 -1.23 -2.98 3.30
N HIS A 6 -0.88 -4.07 3.98
CA HIS A 6 -1.55 -4.44 5.22
C HIS A 6 -1.19 -3.46 6.34
N VAL A 7 -2.17 -3.06 7.16
CA VAL A 7 -1.96 -2.02 8.19
C VAL A 7 -0.89 -2.39 9.22
N VAL A 8 -0.73 -3.68 9.51
CA VAL A 8 0.32 -4.16 10.42
C VAL A 8 1.72 -3.97 9.81
N ASP A 9 1.88 -4.17 8.50
CA ASP A 9 3.15 -3.96 7.81
C ASP A 9 3.53 -2.46 7.82
N VAL A 10 2.53 -1.59 7.68
CA VAL A 10 2.73 -0.14 7.86
C VAL A 10 3.24 0.15 9.27
N ALA A 11 2.63 -0.42 10.31
CA ALA A 11 3.06 -0.21 11.69
C ALA A 11 4.49 -0.73 11.94
N ILE A 12 4.84 -1.91 11.43
CA ILE A 12 6.19 -2.47 11.50
C ILE A 12 7.19 -1.55 10.79
N GLY A 13 6.86 -1.04 9.60
CA GLY A 13 7.69 -0.08 8.87
C GLY A 13 7.96 1.20 9.65
N HIS A 14 7.00 1.69 10.45
CA HIS A 14 7.23 2.84 11.34
C HIS A 14 8.23 2.51 12.46
N ILE A 15 8.14 1.32 13.05
CA ILE A 15 9.09 0.88 14.09
C ILE A 15 10.51 0.78 13.50
N ALA A 16 10.65 0.19 12.31
CA ALA A 16 11.93 0.10 11.62
C ALA A 16 12.51 1.48 11.28
N ALA A 17 11.68 2.42 10.81
CA ALA A 17 12.11 3.79 10.54
C ALA A 17 12.64 4.51 11.80
N VAL A 18 12.01 4.29 12.96
CA VAL A 18 12.49 4.86 14.24
C VAL A 18 13.86 4.31 14.60
N LYS A 19 14.10 3.00 14.48
CA LYS A 19 15.43 2.41 14.71
C LYS A 19 16.50 3.03 13.79
N GLN A 20 16.13 3.35 12.55
CA GLN A 20 17.05 4.00 11.61
C GLN A 20 17.41 5.43 12.01
N LEU A 21 16.48 6.15 12.62
CA LEU A 21 16.74 7.46 13.20
C LEU A 21 17.67 7.38 14.40
N GLU A 22 17.55 6.34 15.24
CA GLU A 22 18.46 6.11 16.38
C GLU A 22 19.92 5.89 15.94
N MET A 23 20.14 5.41 14.71
CA MET A 23 21.46 5.30 14.08
C MET A 23 21.95 6.61 13.43
N ASN A 24 21.32 7.75 13.71
CA ASN A 24 21.68 9.07 13.18
C ASN A 24 21.68 9.16 11.64
N CYS A 25 20.69 8.55 10.97
CA CYS A 25 20.61 8.55 9.51
C CYS A 25 20.27 9.93 8.87
N GLY A 26 19.97 10.94 9.69
CA GLY A 26 19.57 12.27 9.22
C GLY A 26 18.15 12.26 8.66
N LEU A 27 17.99 12.74 7.43
CA LEU A 27 16.72 12.72 6.69
C LEU A 27 16.75 11.61 5.64
N LYS A 28 15.81 10.67 5.76
CA LYS A 28 15.52 9.67 4.72
C LYS A 28 14.03 9.62 4.43
N ILE A 29 13.71 9.38 3.15
CA ILE A 29 12.34 9.33 2.64
C ILE A 29 12.12 7.94 2.06
N TYR A 30 11.11 7.24 2.56
CA TYR A 30 10.81 5.86 2.19
C TYR A 30 9.39 5.76 1.63
N ASN A 31 9.25 4.95 0.57
CA ASN A 31 7.94 4.47 0.15
C ASN A 31 7.63 3.18 0.90
N LEU A 32 6.55 3.16 1.67
CA LEU A 32 6.01 1.94 2.28
C LEU A 32 4.83 1.44 1.45
N GLY A 33 5.01 0.27 0.84
CA GLY A 33 4.03 -0.37 -0.03
C GLY A 33 4.50 -1.76 -0.44
N THR A 34 3.67 -2.49 -1.17
CA THR A 34 4.01 -3.83 -1.64
C THR A 34 4.75 -3.82 -2.97
N GLY A 35 4.73 -2.69 -3.68
CA GLY A 35 5.22 -2.58 -5.06
C GLY A 35 4.30 -3.24 -6.08
N LYS A 36 3.18 -3.81 -5.64
CA LYS A 36 2.22 -4.50 -6.48
C LYS A 36 0.90 -3.74 -6.51
N GLY A 37 0.49 -3.36 -7.72
CA GLY A 37 -0.78 -2.72 -7.96
C GLY A 37 -1.94 -3.71 -8.04
N TYR A 38 -3.07 -3.35 -7.45
CA TYR A 38 -4.37 -4.01 -7.61
C TYR A 38 -5.41 -3.03 -8.16
N SER A 39 -6.28 -3.54 -9.02
CA SER A 39 -7.45 -2.82 -9.51
C SER A 39 -8.60 -2.84 -8.49
N VAL A 40 -9.58 -1.95 -8.68
CA VAL A 40 -10.79 -1.91 -7.86
C VAL A 40 -11.56 -3.22 -7.94
N LEU A 41 -11.62 -3.84 -9.14
CA LEU A 41 -12.31 -5.12 -9.35
C LEU A 41 -11.61 -6.28 -8.66
N GLU A 42 -10.27 -6.29 -8.62
CA GLU A 42 -9.52 -7.30 -7.87
C GLU A 42 -9.78 -7.18 -6.36
N MET A 43 -9.87 -5.96 -5.84
CA MET A 43 -10.21 -5.74 -4.42
C MET A 43 -11.63 -6.19 -4.08
N ILE A 44 -12.61 -5.94 -4.96
CA ILE A 44 -13.98 -6.45 -4.77
C ILE A 44 -13.95 -7.97 -4.71
N LYS A 45 -13.31 -8.65 -5.67
CA LYS A 45 -13.21 -10.12 -5.69
C LYS A 45 -12.50 -10.67 -4.44
N ALA A 46 -11.44 -10.02 -3.99
CA ALA A 46 -10.72 -10.43 -2.78
C ALA A 46 -11.62 -10.32 -1.54
N LEU A 47 -12.42 -9.25 -1.44
CA LEU A 47 -13.35 -9.04 -0.33
C LEU A 47 -14.55 -10.00 -0.38
N GLU A 48 -15.07 -10.31 -1.57
CA GLU A 48 -16.10 -11.35 -1.75
C GLU A 48 -15.59 -12.71 -1.28
N LYS A 49 -14.37 -13.09 -1.69
CA LYS A 49 -13.72 -14.34 -1.27
C LYS A 49 -13.53 -14.39 0.24
N ALA A 50 -13.09 -13.29 0.86
CA ALA A 50 -12.82 -13.24 2.30
C ALA A 50 -14.11 -13.25 3.14
N SER A 51 -15.17 -12.59 2.66
CA SER A 51 -16.46 -12.48 3.37
C SER A 51 -17.45 -13.61 3.08
N GLY A 52 -17.25 -14.35 1.99
CA GLY A 52 -18.19 -15.35 1.50
C GLY A 52 -19.50 -14.76 0.95
N LYS A 53 -19.56 -13.44 0.72
CA LYS A 53 -20.74 -12.71 0.26
C LYS A 53 -20.44 -11.98 -1.05
N THR A 54 -21.41 -11.96 -1.95
CA THR A 54 -21.35 -11.13 -3.16
C THR A 54 -21.44 -9.65 -2.78
N ILE A 55 -20.67 -8.81 -3.45
CA ILE A 55 -20.61 -7.37 -3.22
C ILE A 55 -21.21 -6.65 -4.41
N SER A 56 -22.38 -6.05 -4.21
CA SER A 56 -23.03 -5.23 -5.23
C SER A 56 -22.29 -3.90 -5.39
N TYR A 57 -21.97 -3.54 -6.63
CA TYR A 57 -21.41 -2.23 -6.98
C TYR A 57 -22.04 -1.69 -8.27
N LYS A 58 -21.86 -0.40 -8.52
CA LYS A 58 -22.31 0.28 -9.74
C LYS A 58 -21.16 1.10 -10.32
N GLU A 59 -20.95 0.98 -11.62
CA GLU A 59 -19.99 1.83 -12.32
C GLU A 59 -20.47 3.29 -12.32
N CYS A 60 -19.55 4.21 -12.04
CA CYS A 60 -19.79 5.64 -12.01
C CYS A 60 -18.69 6.39 -12.76
N SER A 61 -18.94 7.67 -13.05
CA SER A 61 -17.94 8.54 -13.67
C SER A 61 -16.67 8.61 -12.81
N ARG A 62 -15.51 8.73 -13.47
CA ARG A 62 -14.21 8.90 -12.79
C ARG A 62 -14.27 10.10 -11.84
N ARG A 63 -13.80 9.89 -10.60
CA ARG A 63 -13.66 10.97 -9.62
C ARG A 63 -12.57 11.95 -10.10
N PRO A 64 -12.84 13.27 -10.17
CA PRO A 64 -11.82 14.25 -10.53
C PRO A 64 -10.60 14.16 -9.61
N GLY A 65 -9.40 14.19 -10.19
CA GLY A 65 -8.13 14.07 -9.46
C GLY A 65 -7.60 12.64 -9.30
N ASP A 66 -8.41 11.60 -9.54
CA ASP A 66 -7.94 10.22 -9.42
C ASP A 66 -7.01 9.84 -10.58
N LEU A 67 -5.77 9.45 -10.29
CA LEU A 67 -4.84 8.89 -11.26
C LEU A 67 -5.23 7.46 -11.67
N ALA A 68 -4.87 7.04 -12.89
CA ALA A 68 -5.19 5.69 -13.37
C ALA A 68 -4.43 4.61 -12.58
N THR A 69 -3.13 4.80 -12.34
CA THR A 69 -2.25 3.84 -11.68
C THR A 69 -1.25 4.57 -10.79
N VAL A 70 -1.13 4.13 -9.53
CA VAL A 70 -0.13 4.62 -8.55
C VAL A 70 0.21 3.45 -7.63
N TYR A 71 1.48 3.08 -7.52
CA TYR A 71 1.96 2.08 -6.56
C TYR A 71 3.39 2.42 -6.13
N ALA A 72 3.83 1.87 -5.00
CA ALA A 72 5.15 2.18 -4.44
C ALA A 72 6.27 1.51 -5.24
N ASP A 73 7.47 2.07 -5.17
CA ASP A 73 8.69 1.27 -5.31
C ASP A 73 9.29 1.13 -3.89
N PRO A 74 9.16 -0.05 -3.25
CA PRO A 74 9.61 -0.27 -1.88
C PRO A 74 11.07 -0.72 -1.78
N THR A 75 11.84 -0.70 -2.88
CA THR A 75 13.21 -1.25 -2.92
C THR A 75 14.11 -0.67 -1.83
N LEU A 76 14.06 0.65 -1.61
CA LEU A 76 14.86 1.32 -0.58
C LEU A 76 14.44 0.91 0.84
N ALA A 77 13.13 0.82 1.10
CA ALA A 77 12.61 0.39 2.40
C ALA A 77 13.04 -1.06 2.70
N ALA A 78 12.94 -1.96 1.73
CA ALA A 78 13.34 -3.36 1.89
C ALA A 78 14.85 -3.55 2.12
N GLN A 79 15.68 -2.63 1.63
CA GLN A 79 17.14 -2.68 1.81
C GLN A 79 17.60 -2.10 3.16
N GLU A 80 16.90 -1.10 3.67
CA GLU A 80 17.39 -0.30 4.80
C GLU A 80 16.55 -0.40 6.08
N LEU A 81 15.30 -0.87 5.99
CA LEU A 81 14.39 -1.01 7.12
C LEU A 81 14.17 -2.51 7.39
N GLU A 82 14.83 -3.03 8.43
CA GLU A 82 14.67 -4.41 8.93
C GLU A 82 13.38 -4.60 9.75
#